data_AF-A0A8T2V9Q4-F1
#
_entry.id   AF-A0A8T2V9Q4-F1
#
_cell.length_a   1.000
_cell.length_b   1.000
_cell.length_c   1.000
_cell.angle_alpha   90.00
_cell.angle_beta   90.00
_cell.angle_gamma   90.00
#
_symmetry.space_group_name_H-M   'P 1'
#
loop_
_entity.id
_entity.type
_entity.pdbx_description
1 polymer ?
#
loop_
_entity_poly.entity_id
_entity_poly.type
_entity_poly.pdbx_seq_one_letter_code
_entity_poly.pdbx_strand_id
1 'polypeptide(L)'
;MRKIADSVGAFLMMDMAHISGLVAARVVDDPFAFCDVVTTTTHKSLRGPRGGMIFFKKGMVLGVDLETAINNAVFPGLQGGPHNHTIGGLAVCLKQAATQEFKIYQQQVVANCQALAKRLLGLGYTLVSGGSDNHLVLVDLRPLGIDGARVEKVLDLASITLNKNSVPGDKSAVVPGGIRVGTPALTTRGFKEGDFVTVANFINDGVQIAIEAKGLLESPKVKDYLDYVESPAFPLKERLEHLKEEVQQFASTFPIPGI
;
A
#
# COMPACT_ATOMS: atom_id res chain seq x y z
N MET A 1 2.06 -22.78 -4.31
CA MET A 1 2.94 -22.76 -3.12
C MET A 1 2.83 -24.02 -2.28
N ARG A 2 1.67 -24.39 -1.70
CA ARG A 2 1.52 -25.61 -0.86
C ARG A 2 2.14 -26.88 -1.45
N LYS A 3 1.75 -27.25 -2.66
CA LYS A 3 2.31 -28.41 -3.39
C LYS A 3 3.85 -28.39 -3.49
N ILE A 4 4.44 -27.21 -3.67
CA ILE A 4 5.90 -27.04 -3.77
C ILE A 4 6.54 -27.28 -2.39
N ALA A 5 5.99 -26.65 -1.34
CA ALA A 5 6.49 -26.82 0.02
C ALA A 5 6.42 -28.30 0.46
N ASP A 6 5.34 -29.01 0.13
CA ASP A 6 5.21 -30.44 0.40
C ASP A 6 6.27 -31.27 -0.35
N SER A 7 6.53 -30.95 -1.62
CA SER A 7 7.49 -31.69 -2.44
C SER A 7 8.94 -31.61 -1.95
N VAL A 8 9.26 -30.61 -1.12
CA VAL A 8 10.61 -30.39 -0.56
C VAL A 8 10.65 -30.54 0.96
N GLY A 9 9.54 -30.95 1.60
CA GLY A 9 9.47 -31.10 3.05
C GLY A 9 9.62 -29.79 3.84
N ALA A 10 9.11 -28.67 3.29
CA ALA A 10 9.20 -27.35 3.92
C ALA A 10 7.88 -26.90 4.55
N PHE A 11 7.98 -26.07 5.59
CA PHE A 11 6.84 -25.29 6.10
C PHE A 11 6.39 -24.27 5.06
N LEU A 12 5.07 -24.06 4.96
CA LEU A 12 4.53 -22.92 4.22
C LEU A 12 4.12 -21.81 5.19
N MET A 13 4.83 -20.69 5.12
CA MET A 13 4.46 -19.46 5.82
C MET A 13 3.88 -18.44 4.84
N MET A 14 2.76 -17.83 5.20
CA MET A 14 2.23 -16.64 4.52
C MET A 14 2.37 -15.41 5.41
N ASP A 15 2.96 -14.35 4.87
CA ASP A 15 2.84 -13.01 5.47
C ASP A 15 1.68 -12.28 4.79
N MET A 16 0.56 -12.14 5.49
CA MET A 16 -0.64 -11.47 4.98
C MET A 16 -0.74 -10.01 5.42
N ALA A 17 0.34 -9.38 5.90
CA ALA A 17 0.33 -8.05 6.51
C ALA A 17 -0.39 -6.98 5.68
N HIS A 18 -0.29 -7.02 4.35
CA HIS A 18 -0.95 -6.06 3.46
C HIS A 18 -2.44 -6.33 3.27
N ILE A 19 -2.89 -7.59 3.39
CA ILE A 19 -4.25 -8.03 3.03
C ILE A 19 -5.04 -8.61 4.21
N SER A 20 -4.53 -8.57 5.45
CA SER A 20 -5.19 -9.19 6.61
C SER A 20 -6.61 -8.68 6.87
N GLY A 21 -6.88 -7.39 6.62
CA GLY A 21 -8.24 -6.86 6.67
C GLY A 21 -9.15 -7.42 5.57
N LEU A 22 -8.61 -7.62 4.37
CA LEU A 22 -9.34 -8.19 3.24
C LEU A 22 -9.65 -9.68 3.49
N VAL A 23 -8.69 -10.42 4.05
CA VAL A 23 -8.87 -11.81 4.48
C VAL A 23 -9.94 -11.90 5.58
N ALA A 24 -9.86 -11.05 6.61
CA ALA A 24 -10.85 -11.02 7.70
C ALA A 24 -12.28 -10.74 7.20
N ALA A 25 -12.42 -9.87 6.20
CA ALA A 25 -13.70 -9.56 5.55
C ALA A 25 -14.13 -10.60 4.48
N ARG A 26 -13.30 -11.60 4.18
CA ARG A 26 -13.52 -12.62 3.15
C ARG A 26 -13.76 -12.02 1.76
N VAL A 27 -12.98 -11.00 1.39
CA VAL A 27 -13.01 -10.39 0.05
C VAL A 27 -11.84 -10.83 -0.83
N VAL A 28 -10.92 -11.62 -0.27
CA VAL A 28 -9.84 -12.33 -0.97
C VAL A 28 -9.76 -13.76 -0.41
N ASP A 29 -8.98 -14.61 -1.08
CA ASP A 29 -8.79 -16.01 -0.69
C ASP A 29 -8.23 -16.17 0.72
N ASP A 30 -8.62 -17.27 1.36
CA ASP A 30 -8.22 -17.63 2.71
C ASP A 30 -6.85 -18.33 2.74
N PRO A 31 -5.77 -17.70 3.25
CA PRO A 31 -4.46 -18.34 3.35
C PRO A 31 -4.41 -19.46 4.41
N PHE A 32 -5.32 -19.45 5.39
CA PHE A 32 -5.36 -20.44 6.49
C PHE A 32 -5.72 -21.85 6.00
N ALA A 33 -6.36 -21.96 4.83
CA ALA A 33 -6.66 -23.25 4.20
C ALA A 33 -5.40 -24.03 3.77
N PHE A 34 -4.27 -23.34 3.58
CA PHE A 34 -3.07 -23.94 2.98
C PHE A 34 -1.83 -23.83 3.86
N CYS A 35 -1.68 -22.71 4.58
CA CYS A 35 -0.44 -22.37 5.27
C CYS A 35 -0.31 -23.06 6.63
N ASP A 36 0.91 -23.36 7.03
CA ASP A 36 1.20 -23.92 8.36
C ASP A 36 1.36 -22.80 9.40
N VAL A 37 1.90 -21.67 8.96
CA VAL A 37 2.06 -20.44 9.74
C VAL A 37 1.54 -19.26 8.92
N VAL A 38 0.81 -18.35 9.57
CA VAL A 38 0.37 -17.09 8.97
C VAL A 38 0.80 -15.95 9.87
N THR A 39 1.58 -15.01 9.36
CA THR A 39 1.99 -13.80 10.08
C THR A 39 1.26 -12.58 9.52
N THR A 40 1.06 -11.57 10.37
CA THR A 40 0.48 -10.31 9.91
C THR A 40 0.87 -9.15 10.82
N THR A 41 0.95 -7.96 10.25
CA THR A 41 0.83 -6.71 11.00
C THR A 41 -0.63 -6.38 11.31
N THR A 42 -0.88 -5.60 12.34
CA THR A 42 -2.23 -5.25 12.78
C THR A 42 -2.75 -3.88 12.31
N HIS A 43 -1.89 -3.03 11.73
CA HIS A 43 -2.21 -1.62 11.44
C HIS A 43 -2.58 -1.28 9.99
N LYS A 44 -2.29 -2.17 9.03
CA LYS A 44 -2.48 -1.88 7.59
C LYS A 44 -3.96 -2.00 7.19
N SER A 45 -4.32 -2.93 6.30
CA SER A 45 -5.71 -3.15 5.91
C SER A 45 -6.61 -3.55 7.08
N LEU A 46 -6.05 -4.14 8.15
CA LEU A 46 -6.77 -4.45 9.39
C LEU A 46 -7.11 -3.20 10.24
N ARG A 47 -6.43 -2.08 10.02
CA ARG A 47 -6.75 -0.77 10.62
C ARG A 47 -6.66 -0.69 12.15
N GLY A 48 -5.84 -1.54 12.77
CA GLY A 48 -5.58 -1.57 14.21
C GLY A 48 -4.32 -0.80 14.65
N PRO A 49 -3.86 -1.02 15.90
CA PRO A 49 -2.63 -0.43 16.39
C PRO A 49 -1.39 -1.05 15.73
N ARG A 50 -0.21 -0.45 15.92
CA ARG A 50 1.06 -1.04 15.48
C ARG A 50 1.40 -2.27 16.34
N GLY A 51 1.40 -3.44 15.72
CA GLY A 51 1.72 -4.72 16.35
C GLY A 51 1.75 -5.84 15.31
N GLY A 52 1.90 -7.08 15.78
CA GLY A 52 1.92 -8.28 14.96
C GLY A 52 1.17 -9.45 15.61
N MET A 53 0.70 -10.38 14.77
CA MET A 53 0.13 -11.66 15.19
C MET A 53 0.80 -12.79 14.41
N ILE A 54 0.98 -13.92 15.08
CA ILE A 54 1.47 -15.17 14.49
C ILE A 54 0.39 -16.22 14.75
N PHE A 55 -0.20 -16.71 13.66
CA PHE A 55 -1.11 -17.84 13.68
C PHE A 55 -0.34 -19.09 13.23
N PHE A 56 -0.67 -20.23 13.82
CA PHE A 56 -0.04 -21.49 13.50
C PHE A 56 -1.06 -22.63 13.57
N LYS A 57 -0.85 -23.67 12.76
CA LYS A 57 -1.59 -24.93 12.90
C LYS A 57 -1.28 -25.58 14.24
N LYS A 58 -2.31 -26.16 14.86
CA LYS A 58 -2.15 -26.97 16.07
C LYS A 58 -1.69 -28.39 15.72
N GLY A 59 -0.92 -29.00 16.61
CA GLY A 59 -0.38 -30.35 16.45
C GLY A 59 0.97 -30.37 15.71
N MET A 60 1.49 -31.57 15.50
CA MET A 60 2.79 -31.78 14.85
C MET A 60 2.70 -31.47 13.34
N VAL A 61 3.53 -30.56 12.88
CA VAL A 61 3.73 -30.26 11.45
C VAL A 61 5.18 -30.53 11.12
N LEU A 62 5.44 -31.46 10.20
CA LEU A 62 6.81 -31.88 9.83
C LEU A 62 7.67 -32.27 11.04
N GLY A 63 7.07 -32.91 12.05
CA GLY A 63 7.74 -33.32 13.28
C GLY A 63 7.98 -32.20 14.31
N VAL A 64 7.45 -31.00 14.07
CA VAL A 64 7.57 -29.85 14.98
C VAL A 64 6.21 -29.48 15.55
N ASP A 65 6.14 -29.31 16.87
CA ASP A 65 5.01 -28.65 17.53
C ASP A 65 5.18 -27.14 17.39
N LEU A 66 4.45 -26.55 16.44
CA LEU A 66 4.55 -25.14 16.10
C LEU A 66 4.13 -24.23 17.28
N GLU A 67 3.18 -24.66 18.11
CA GLU A 67 2.69 -23.87 19.24
C GLU A 67 3.82 -23.64 20.26
N THR A 68 4.46 -24.72 20.70
CA THR A 68 5.58 -24.66 21.64
C THR A 68 6.76 -23.91 21.02
N ALA A 69 7.13 -24.22 19.76
CA ALA A 69 8.28 -23.62 19.11
C ALA A 69 8.14 -22.10 18.92
N ILE A 70 6.97 -21.64 18.44
CA ILE A 70 6.73 -20.22 18.17
C ILE A 70 6.59 -19.43 19.47
N ASN A 71 5.81 -19.93 20.45
CA ASN A 71 5.63 -19.22 21.72
C ASN A 71 6.97 -19.05 22.45
N ASN A 72 7.79 -20.10 22.51
CA ASN A 72 9.12 -20.03 23.13
C ASN A 72 10.09 -19.09 22.40
N ALA A 73 10.00 -19.04 21.06
CA ALA A 73 10.80 -18.10 20.27
C ALA A 73 10.40 -16.64 20.55
N VAL A 74 9.10 -16.35 20.73
CA VAL A 74 8.63 -15.01 21.12
C VAL A 74 9.08 -14.69 22.55
N PHE A 75 8.78 -15.56 23.51
CA PHE A 75 9.21 -15.45 24.90
C PHE A 75 9.50 -16.84 25.47
N PRO A 76 10.66 -17.09 26.08
CA PRO A 76 11.68 -16.11 26.48
C PRO A 76 12.74 -15.80 25.40
N GLY A 77 12.58 -16.28 24.16
CA GLY A 77 13.63 -16.23 23.14
C GLY A 77 14.04 -14.81 22.70
N LEU A 78 13.09 -14.02 22.18
CA LEU A 78 13.39 -12.74 21.51
C LEU A 78 12.79 -11.51 22.18
N GLN A 79 11.73 -11.67 22.98
CA GLN A 79 11.07 -10.56 23.67
C GLN A 79 10.99 -10.82 25.18
N GLY A 80 10.75 -9.73 25.94
CA GLY A 80 10.49 -9.75 27.38
C GLY A 80 9.01 -9.45 27.70
N GLY A 81 8.76 -8.35 28.41
CA GLY A 81 7.40 -7.96 28.84
C GLY A 81 6.47 -7.59 27.68
N PRO A 82 5.21 -8.06 27.67
CA PRO A 82 4.25 -7.76 26.60
C PRO A 82 3.71 -6.33 26.69
N HIS A 83 3.40 -5.73 25.53
CA HIS A 83 2.79 -4.39 25.44
C HIS A 83 1.26 -4.46 25.59
N ASN A 84 0.78 -4.64 26.82
CA ASN A 84 -0.64 -4.87 27.12
C ASN A 84 -1.60 -3.79 26.60
N HIS A 85 -1.18 -2.52 26.55
CA HIS A 85 -1.98 -1.43 25.97
C HIS A 85 -2.22 -1.64 24.47
N THR A 86 -1.23 -2.13 23.73
CA THR A 86 -1.35 -2.46 22.31
C THR A 86 -2.21 -3.70 22.11
N ILE A 87 -2.08 -4.70 22.98
CA ILE A 87 -2.93 -5.92 22.96
C ILE A 87 -4.41 -5.56 23.22
N GLY A 88 -4.67 -4.66 24.16
CA GLY A 88 -6.02 -4.14 24.41
C GLY A 88 -6.60 -3.43 23.18
N GLY A 89 -5.84 -2.54 22.54
CA GLY A 89 -6.24 -1.89 21.29
C GLY A 89 -6.45 -2.86 20.12
N LEU A 90 -5.65 -3.93 20.06
CA LEU A 90 -5.82 -4.99 19.07
C LEU A 90 -7.14 -5.75 19.27
N ALA A 91 -7.52 -6.06 20.51
CA ALA A 91 -8.78 -6.72 20.80
C ALA A 91 -9.98 -5.89 20.32
N VAL A 92 -9.94 -4.55 20.51
CA VAL A 92 -10.96 -3.63 19.97
C VAL A 92 -11.00 -3.66 18.45
N CYS A 93 -9.84 -3.61 17.79
CA CYS A 93 -9.73 -3.69 16.33
C CYS A 93 -10.29 -5.01 15.79
N LEU A 94 -9.98 -6.15 16.41
CA LEU A 94 -10.49 -7.46 15.99
C LEU A 94 -12.02 -7.56 16.15
N LYS A 95 -12.59 -6.96 17.20
CA LYS A 95 -14.04 -6.85 17.36
C LYS A 95 -14.67 -6.04 16.22
N GLN A 96 -14.05 -4.92 15.82
CA GLN A 96 -14.49 -4.14 14.66
C GLN A 96 -14.36 -4.90 13.35
N ALA A 97 -13.28 -5.66 13.17
CA ALA A 97 -13.04 -6.45 11.95
C ALA A 97 -14.09 -7.54 11.72
N ALA A 98 -14.78 -7.98 12.78
CA ALA A 98 -15.84 -8.97 12.73
C ALA A 98 -17.22 -8.41 12.35
N THR A 99 -17.38 -7.10 12.17
CA THR A 99 -18.69 -6.50 11.87
C THR A 99 -19.01 -6.47 10.38
N GLN A 100 -20.29 -6.36 10.05
CA GLN A 100 -20.75 -6.26 8.66
C GLN A 100 -20.29 -4.96 7.99
N GLU A 101 -20.18 -3.86 8.75
CA GLU A 101 -19.69 -2.58 8.27
C GLU A 101 -18.22 -2.67 7.84
N PHE A 102 -17.40 -3.45 8.57
CA PHE A 102 -16.01 -3.68 8.17
C PHE A 102 -15.92 -4.48 6.88
N LYS A 103 -16.79 -5.48 6.69
CA LYS A 103 -16.88 -6.21 5.43
C LYS A 103 -17.24 -5.31 4.25
N ILE A 104 -18.27 -4.47 4.41
CA ILE A 104 -18.68 -3.48 3.40
C ILE A 104 -17.53 -2.51 3.10
N TYR A 105 -16.82 -2.06 4.14
CA TYR A 105 -15.63 -1.23 3.98
C TYR A 105 -14.55 -1.91 3.13
N GLN A 106 -14.21 -3.18 3.38
CA GLN A 106 -13.18 -3.87 2.59
C GLN A 106 -13.63 -4.16 1.14
N GLN A 107 -14.92 -4.40 0.91
CA GLN A 107 -15.47 -4.48 -0.45
C GLN A 107 -15.28 -3.14 -1.19
N GLN A 108 -15.55 -2.02 -0.51
CA GLN A 108 -15.31 -0.68 -1.06
C GLN A 108 -13.83 -0.43 -1.34
N VAL A 109 -12.91 -0.90 -0.48
CA VAL A 109 -11.46 -0.76 -0.70
C VAL A 109 -11.05 -1.37 -2.03
N VAL A 110 -11.53 -2.58 -2.34
CA VAL A 110 -11.25 -3.27 -3.60
C VAL A 110 -11.93 -2.57 -4.78
N ALA A 111 -13.21 -2.21 -4.67
CA ALA A 111 -13.94 -1.50 -5.73
C ALA A 111 -13.28 -0.16 -6.10
N ASN A 112 -12.83 0.59 -5.08
CA ASN A 112 -12.07 1.82 -5.25
C ASN A 112 -10.74 1.58 -5.97
N CYS A 113 -10.05 0.48 -5.66
CA CYS A 113 -8.78 0.14 -6.31
C CYS A 113 -8.99 -0.20 -7.78
N GLN A 114 -10.06 -0.92 -8.11
CA GLN A 114 -10.45 -1.22 -9.49
C GLN A 114 -10.82 0.05 -10.26
N ALA A 115 -11.55 0.99 -9.64
CA ALA A 115 -11.87 2.28 -10.26
C ALA A 115 -10.60 3.11 -10.54
N LEU A 116 -9.69 3.21 -9.57
CA LEU A 116 -8.37 3.84 -9.73
C LEU A 116 -7.57 3.19 -10.86
N ALA A 117 -7.46 1.86 -10.87
CA ALA A 117 -6.75 1.11 -11.89
C ALA A 117 -7.32 1.38 -13.30
N LYS A 118 -8.64 1.28 -13.44
CA LYS A 118 -9.34 1.52 -14.71
C LYS A 118 -9.09 2.94 -15.22
N ARG A 119 -9.12 3.94 -14.33
CA ARG A 119 -8.87 5.33 -14.72
C ARG A 119 -7.42 5.56 -15.14
N LEU A 120 -6.45 5.03 -14.40
CA LEU A 120 -5.03 5.12 -14.77
C LEU A 120 -4.75 4.46 -16.12
N LEU A 121 -5.31 3.27 -16.38
CA LEU A 121 -5.22 2.62 -17.69
C LEU A 121 -5.84 3.49 -18.80
N GLY A 122 -7.00 4.09 -18.55
CA GLY A 122 -7.66 5.00 -19.49
C GLY A 122 -6.90 6.32 -19.74
N LEU A 123 -5.99 6.69 -18.84
CA LEU A 123 -5.06 7.82 -18.99
C LEU A 123 -3.74 7.41 -19.68
N GLY A 124 -3.60 6.14 -20.08
CA GLY A 124 -2.44 5.64 -20.81
C GLY A 124 -1.30 5.11 -19.93
N TYR A 125 -1.51 4.98 -18.61
CA TYR A 125 -0.51 4.37 -17.73
C TYR A 125 -0.42 2.86 -17.92
N THR A 126 0.77 2.32 -17.72
CA THR A 126 0.99 0.87 -17.62
C THR A 126 0.91 0.44 -16.16
N LEU A 127 0.10 -0.57 -15.86
CA LEU A 127 0.05 -1.19 -14.54
C LEU A 127 0.80 -2.52 -14.59
N VAL A 128 1.64 -2.80 -13.59
CA VAL A 128 2.23 -4.13 -13.42
C VAL A 128 1.10 -5.13 -13.24
N SER A 129 1.13 -6.25 -13.98
CA SER A 129 0.06 -7.26 -14.12
C SER A 129 -1.23 -6.80 -14.82
N GLY A 130 -1.32 -5.54 -15.26
CA GLY A 130 -2.46 -5.01 -16.03
C GLY A 130 -3.67 -4.56 -15.21
N GLY A 131 -3.64 -4.70 -13.87
CA GLY A 131 -4.77 -4.34 -13.01
C GLY A 131 -4.48 -4.57 -11.53
N SER A 132 -5.52 -4.86 -10.75
CA SER A 132 -5.40 -5.27 -9.35
C SER A 132 -6.61 -6.07 -8.87
N ASP A 133 -6.34 -7.10 -8.07
CA ASP A 133 -7.34 -7.92 -7.37
C ASP A 133 -7.43 -7.56 -5.87
N ASN A 134 -6.74 -6.50 -5.43
CA ASN A 134 -6.66 -6.13 -4.01
C ASN A 134 -6.76 -4.60 -3.81
N HIS A 135 -6.07 -4.08 -2.80
CA HIS A 135 -6.16 -2.69 -2.34
C HIS A 135 -5.07 -1.76 -2.90
N LEU A 136 -4.20 -2.23 -3.80
CA LEU A 136 -3.14 -1.42 -4.40
C LEU A 136 -2.96 -1.67 -5.89
N VAL A 137 -2.41 -0.67 -6.58
CA VAL A 137 -1.86 -0.80 -7.94
C VAL A 137 -0.38 -0.43 -7.92
N LEU A 138 0.38 -1.01 -8.87
CA LEU A 138 1.76 -0.65 -9.12
C LEU A 138 1.87 -0.10 -10.55
N VAL A 139 2.13 1.19 -10.66
CA VAL A 139 2.22 1.92 -11.93
C VAL A 139 3.66 1.88 -12.42
N ASP A 140 3.86 1.44 -13.67
CA ASP A 140 5.14 1.51 -14.37
C ASP A 140 5.24 2.82 -15.14
N LEU A 141 6.19 3.67 -14.73
CA LEU A 141 6.41 5.00 -15.29
C LEU A 141 7.49 4.99 -16.38
N ARG A 142 8.21 3.88 -16.57
CA ARG A 142 9.29 3.78 -17.55
C ARG A 142 8.84 4.06 -18.99
N PRO A 143 7.64 3.62 -19.45
CA PRO A 143 7.14 3.99 -20.78
C PRO A 143 6.99 5.51 -20.98
N LEU A 144 6.82 6.26 -19.90
CA LEU A 144 6.72 7.72 -19.90
C LEU A 144 8.10 8.39 -19.78
N GLY A 145 9.18 7.62 -19.71
CA GLY A 145 10.54 8.14 -19.59
C GLY A 145 10.83 8.83 -18.25
N ILE A 146 10.06 8.58 -17.20
CA ILE A 146 10.26 9.15 -15.86
C ILE A 146 10.34 8.07 -14.78
N ASP A 147 11.02 8.36 -13.68
CA ASP A 147 11.17 7.44 -12.54
C ASP A 147 10.28 7.85 -11.35
N GLY A 148 10.09 6.88 -10.45
CA GLY A 148 9.23 7.05 -9.28
C GLY A 148 9.73 8.09 -8.29
N ALA A 149 11.05 8.35 -8.19
CA ALA A 149 11.56 9.33 -7.22
C ALA A 149 11.18 10.76 -7.61
N ARG A 150 11.28 11.09 -8.91
CA ARG A 150 10.87 12.40 -9.43
C ARG A 150 9.37 12.62 -9.31
N VAL A 151 8.57 11.61 -9.66
CA VAL A 151 7.11 11.66 -9.57
C VAL A 151 6.63 11.73 -8.11
N GLU A 152 7.18 10.90 -7.22
CA GLU A 152 6.86 10.93 -5.79
C GLU A 152 7.10 12.32 -5.21
N LYS A 153 8.21 12.98 -5.56
CA LYS A 153 8.52 14.31 -5.04
C LYS A 153 7.50 15.37 -5.47
N VAL A 154 7.14 15.41 -6.75
CA VAL A 154 6.17 16.39 -7.27
C VAL A 154 4.79 16.16 -6.65
N LEU A 155 4.37 14.90 -6.53
CA LEU A 155 3.09 14.55 -5.91
C LEU A 155 3.07 14.89 -4.41
N ASP A 156 4.17 14.68 -3.69
CA ASP A 156 4.29 15.06 -2.27
C ASP A 156 4.15 16.59 -2.08
N LEU A 157 4.80 17.39 -2.95
CA LEU A 157 4.62 18.84 -2.97
C LEU A 157 3.17 19.27 -3.27
N ALA A 158 2.46 18.48 -4.09
CA ALA A 158 1.04 18.63 -4.39
C ALA A 158 0.09 18.07 -3.30
N SER A 159 0.59 17.71 -2.12
CA SER A 159 -0.19 17.06 -1.03
C SER A 159 -0.76 15.68 -1.37
N ILE A 160 -0.13 14.94 -2.29
CA ILE A 160 -0.45 13.56 -2.63
C ILE A 160 0.69 12.64 -2.19
N THR A 161 0.51 12.00 -1.03
CA THR A 161 1.52 11.06 -0.52
C THR A 161 1.33 9.66 -1.11
N LEU A 162 2.34 9.19 -1.83
CA LEU A 162 2.47 7.82 -2.30
C LEU A 162 3.92 7.33 -2.13
N ASN A 163 4.24 6.15 -2.66
CA ASN A 163 5.58 5.60 -2.54
C ASN A 163 6.13 5.17 -3.90
N LYS A 164 7.34 5.62 -4.22
CA LYS A 164 8.16 5.08 -5.31
C LYS A 164 8.48 3.61 -5.05
N ASN A 165 8.36 2.77 -6.06
CA ASN A 165 8.49 1.33 -5.91
C ASN A 165 9.13 0.73 -7.17
N SER A 166 10.02 -0.24 -6.99
CA SER A 166 10.61 -0.94 -8.13
C SER A 166 9.55 -1.68 -8.94
N VAL A 167 9.76 -1.76 -10.25
CA VAL A 167 8.91 -2.50 -11.20
C VAL A 167 9.71 -3.56 -11.95
N PRO A 168 9.08 -4.62 -12.47
CA PRO A 168 9.77 -5.63 -13.26
C PRO A 168 10.55 -5.04 -14.44
N GLY A 169 11.86 -5.28 -14.46
CA GLY A 169 12.78 -4.77 -15.48
C GLY A 169 13.50 -3.46 -15.11
N ASP A 170 13.34 -2.97 -13.88
CA ASP A 170 14.26 -1.96 -13.34
C ASP A 170 15.69 -2.51 -13.31
N LYS A 171 16.65 -1.71 -13.81
CA LYS A 171 18.08 -2.06 -13.80
C LYS A 171 18.74 -1.80 -12.45
N SER A 172 18.12 -1.00 -11.58
CA SER A 172 18.66 -0.62 -10.27
C SER A 172 17.52 -0.46 -9.26
N ALA A 173 17.70 -1.04 -8.08
CA ALA A 173 16.77 -0.86 -6.97
C ALA A 173 16.81 0.57 -6.38
N VAL A 174 17.87 1.33 -6.65
CA VAL A 174 18.06 2.70 -6.12
C VAL A 174 17.26 3.73 -6.93
N VAL A 175 16.94 3.43 -8.19
CA VAL A 175 16.17 4.30 -9.08
C VAL A 175 14.92 3.54 -9.56
N PRO A 176 13.89 3.44 -8.71
CA PRO A 176 12.68 2.68 -9.03
C PRO A 176 11.90 3.33 -10.19
N GLY A 177 11.48 2.50 -11.15
CA GLY A 177 10.74 2.94 -12.33
C GLY A 177 9.23 3.10 -12.13
N GLY A 178 8.71 2.97 -10.91
CA GLY A 178 7.27 3.02 -10.67
C GLY A 178 6.85 3.65 -9.36
N ILE A 179 5.53 3.73 -9.19
CA ILE A 179 4.85 4.23 -7.98
C ILE A 179 3.78 3.24 -7.55
N ARG A 180 3.63 3.06 -6.23
CA ARG A 180 2.62 2.21 -5.61
C ARG A 180 1.53 3.07 -4.99
N VAL A 181 0.29 2.84 -5.41
CA VAL A 181 -0.88 3.60 -4.95
C VAL A 181 -1.88 2.65 -4.30
N GLY A 182 -2.37 3.00 -3.10
CA GLY A 182 -3.29 2.17 -2.35
C GLY A 182 -4.54 2.93 -1.92
N THR A 183 -5.64 2.21 -1.75
CA THR A 183 -6.97 2.77 -1.44
C THR A 183 -7.44 2.74 0.03
N PRO A 184 -6.87 1.96 0.99
CA PRO A 184 -7.47 1.82 2.33
C PRO A 184 -7.65 3.12 3.12
N ALA A 185 -6.65 4.01 3.08
CA ALA A 185 -6.66 5.24 3.88
C ALA A 185 -7.78 6.18 3.46
N LEU A 186 -7.89 6.49 2.16
CA LEU A 186 -8.95 7.38 1.65
C LEU A 186 -10.33 6.70 1.72
N THR A 187 -10.41 5.39 1.53
CA THR A 187 -11.67 4.65 1.71
C THR A 187 -12.18 4.73 3.15
N THR A 188 -11.28 4.74 4.15
CA THR A 188 -11.66 4.93 5.55
C THR A 188 -12.25 6.33 5.79
N ARG A 189 -11.81 7.33 5.02
CA ARG A 189 -12.40 8.69 5.03
C ARG A 189 -13.72 8.81 4.28
N GLY A 190 -14.18 7.73 3.64
CA GLY A 190 -15.46 7.69 2.93
C GLY A 190 -15.38 7.81 1.41
N PHE A 191 -14.17 7.88 0.83
CA PHE A 191 -14.01 7.95 -0.63
C PHE A 191 -14.65 6.74 -1.31
N LYS A 192 -15.28 7.00 -2.46
CA LYS A 192 -15.93 6.06 -3.36
C LYS A 192 -15.25 6.04 -4.73
N GLU A 193 -15.77 5.24 -5.64
CA GLU A 193 -15.19 4.97 -6.95
C GLU A 193 -15.01 6.25 -7.77
N GLY A 194 -16.02 7.13 -7.76
CA GLY A 194 -15.96 8.44 -8.42
C GLY A 194 -14.84 9.34 -7.86
N ASP A 195 -14.63 9.30 -6.56
CA ASP A 195 -13.55 10.05 -5.91
C ASP A 195 -12.18 9.52 -6.30
N PHE A 196 -12.05 8.20 -6.46
CA PHE A 196 -10.80 7.59 -6.92
C PHE A 196 -10.51 7.84 -8.41
N VAL A 197 -11.52 8.11 -9.22
CA VAL A 197 -11.33 8.65 -10.58
C VAL A 197 -10.72 10.06 -10.50
N THR A 198 -11.20 10.91 -9.60
CA THR A 198 -10.63 12.24 -9.34
C THR A 198 -9.19 12.13 -8.83
N VAL A 199 -8.92 11.25 -7.87
CA VAL A 199 -7.56 10.98 -7.37
C VAL A 199 -6.62 10.55 -8.50
N ALA A 200 -7.06 9.69 -9.41
CA ALA A 200 -6.27 9.29 -10.57
C ALA A 200 -5.93 10.46 -11.51
N ASN A 201 -6.86 11.42 -11.66
CA ASN A 201 -6.62 12.64 -12.44
C ASN A 201 -5.57 13.52 -11.76
N PHE A 202 -5.67 13.75 -10.45
CA PHE A 202 -4.66 14.51 -9.72
C PHE A 202 -3.27 13.86 -9.79
N ILE A 203 -3.20 12.52 -9.70
CA ILE A 203 -1.95 11.79 -9.91
C ILE A 203 -1.41 12.05 -11.32
N ASN A 204 -2.26 12.00 -12.34
CA ASN A 204 -1.85 12.29 -13.70
C ASN A 204 -1.31 13.71 -13.86
N ASP A 205 -1.99 14.71 -13.31
CA ASP A 205 -1.57 16.10 -13.43
C ASP A 205 -0.20 16.34 -12.78
N GLY A 206 0.03 15.74 -11.61
CA GLY A 206 1.34 15.76 -10.96
C GLY A 206 2.42 15.02 -11.75
N VAL A 207 2.10 13.90 -12.40
CA VAL A 207 3.04 13.21 -13.30
C VAL A 207 3.38 14.07 -14.52
N GLN A 208 2.41 14.77 -15.12
CA GLN A 208 2.68 15.66 -16.25
C GLN A 208 3.59 16.82 -15.85
N ILE A 209 3.35 17.44 -14.67
CA ILE A 209 4.26 18.44 -14.11
C ILE A 209 5.66 17.86 -13.93
N ALA A 210 5.78 16.62 -13.45
CA ALA A 210 7.08 15.99 -13.24
C ALA A 210 7.84 15.71 -14.55
N ILE A 211 7.13 15.28 -15.60
CA ILE A 211 7.70 15.06 -16.93
C ILE A 211 8.20 16.38 -17.52
N GLU A 212 7.38 17.44 -17.45
CA GLU A 212 7.73 18.76 -17.96
C GLU A 212 8.91 19.37 -17.20
N ALA A 213 8.89 19.32 -15.87
CA ALA A 213 10.02 19.73 -15.03
C ALA A 213 11.32 19.01 -15.39
N LYS A 214 11.24 17.71 -15.73
CA LYS A 214 12.40 16.93 -16.13
C LYS A 214 12.94 17.38 -17.48
N GLY A 215 12.06 17.76 -18.41
CA GLY A 215 12.44 18.29 -19.72
C GLY A 215 13.09 19.67 -19.66
N LEU A 216 12.75 20.48 -18.65
CA LEU A 216 13.33 21.80 -18.43
C LEU A 216 14.70 21.79 -17.73
N LEU A 217 15.08 20.66 -17.13
CA LEU A 217 16.34 20.51 -16.42
C LEU A 217 17.36 19.71 -17.24
N GLU A 218 18.51 20.31 -17.54
CA GLU A 218 19.57 19.63 -18.30
C GLU A 218 20.26 18.50 -17.51
N SER A 219 20.27 18.57 -16.17
CA SER A 219 20.94 17.58 -15.35
C SER A 219 20.19 16.24 -15.27
N PRO A 220 20.86 15.11 -15.53
CA PRO A 220 20.25 13.79 -15.41
C PRO A 220 20.14 13.31 -13.95
N LYS A 221 20.77 14.01 -12.99
CA LYS A 221 20.84 13.58 -11.59
C LYS A 221 19.49 13.76 -10.91
N VAL A 222 19.09 12.76 -10.13
CA VAL A 222 17.84 12.82 -9.35
C VAL A 222 17.93 13.93 -8.32
N LYS A 223 19.06 14.06 -7.61
CA LYS A 223 19.25 15.09 -6.58
C LYS A 223 19.00 16.51 -7.13
N ASP A 224 19.67 16.85 -8.23
CA ASP A 224 19.52 18.17 -8.86
C ASP A 224 18.06 18.45 -9.25
N TYR A 225 17.32 17.42 -9.68
CA TYR A 225 15.89 17.54 -9.95
C TYR A 225 15.06 17.80 -8.68
N LEU A 226 15.34 17.09 -7.58
CA LEU A 226 14.63 17.30 -6.31
C LEU A 226 14.85 18.71 -5.78
N ASP A 227 16.09 19.20 -5.85
CA ASP A 227 16.43 20.56 -5.44
C ASP A 227 15.78 21.60 -6.38
N TYR A 228 15.69 21.30 -7.69
CA TYR A 228 15.07 22.16 -8.69
C TYR A 228 13.57 22.39 -8.47
N VAL A 229 12.79 21.33 -8.22
CA VAL A 229 11.34 21.44 -8.03
C VAL A 229 10.93 22.14 -6.72
N GLU A 230 11.84 22.23 -5.75
CA GLU A 230 11.65 23.01 -4.52
C GLU A 230 12.17 24.44 -4.64
N SER A 231 12.91 24.76 -5.71
CA SER A 231 13.54 26.06 -5.84
C SER A 231 12.49 27.17 -6.01
N PRO A 232 12.73 28.39 -5.47
CA PRO A 232 11.86 29.53 -5.70
C PRO A 232 11.71 29.92 -7.17
N ALA A 233 12.69 29.54 -8.01
CA ALA A 233 12.74 29.82 -9.44
C ALA A 233 12.11 28.69 -10.30
N PHE A 234 11.43 27.71 -9.68
CA PHE A 234 10.79 26.63 -10.41
C PHE A 234 9.68 27.18 -11.32
N PRO A 235 9.79 27.04 -12.66
CA PRO A 235 8.88 27.70 -13.61
C PRO A 235 7.46 27.17 -13.57
N LEU A 236 7.23 25.94 -13.06
CA LEU A 236 5.90 25.34 -12.94
C LEU A 236 5.31 25.48 -11.52
N LYS A 237 5.88 26.37 -10.69
CA LYS A 237 5.48 26.55 -9.30
C LYS A 237 4.01 26.90 -9.15
N GLU A 238 3.49 27.86 -9.92
CA GLU A 238 2.07 28.26 -9.86
C GLU A 238 1.13 27.10 -10.20
N ARG A 239 1.48 26.29 -11.20
CA ARG A 239 0.69 25.11 -11.59
C ARG A 239 0.72 24.02 -10.53
N LEU A 240 1.86 23.83 -9.86
CA LEU A 240 2.00 22.90 -8.74
C LEU A 240 1.22 23.37 -7.51
N GLU A 241 1.24 24.68 -7.22
CA GLU A 241 0.46 25.30 -6.15
C GLU A 241 -1.04 25.18 -6.41
N HIS A 242 -1.50 25.42 -7.65
CA HIS A 242 -2.89 25.21 -8.03
C HIS A 242 -3.33 23.74 -7.82
N LEU A 243 -2.54 22.77 -8.31
CA LEU A 243 -2.85 21.35 -8.09
C LEU A 243 -2.92 21.01 -6.60
N LYS A 244 -2.00 21.57 -5.80
CA LYS A 244 -2.01 21.40 -4.34
C LYS A 244 -3.28 21.93 -3.71
N GLU A 245 -3.73 23.13 -4.11
CA GLU A 245 -4.97 23.73 -3.63
C GLU A 245 -6.19 22.89 -3.98
N GLU A 246 -6.30 22.41 -5.23
CA GLU A 246 -7.39 21.53 -5.66
C GLU A 246 -7.41 20.22 -4.87
N VAL A 247 -6.25 19.59 -4.67
CA VAL A 247 -6.11 18.37 -3.88
C VAL A 247 -6.54 18.60 -2.43
N GLN A 248 -6.10 19.70 -1.81
CA GLN A 248 -6.43 20.04 -0.43
C GLN A 248 -7.91 20.37 -0.28
N GLN A 249 -8.48 21.15 -1.19
CA GLN A 249 -9.89 21.49 -1.20
C GLN A 249 -10.72 20.21 -1.33
N PHE A 250 -10.41 19.34 -2.30
CA PHE A 250 -11.12 18.08 -2.47
C PHE A 250 -11.02 17.20 -1.23
N ALA A 251 -9.80 16.98 -0.71
CA ALA A 251 -9.57 16.13 0.44
C ALA A 251 -10.20 16.69 1.73
N SER A 252 -10.34 18.01 1.88
CA SER A 252 -10.94 18.65 3.07
C SER A 252 -12.44 18.40 3.21
N THR A 253 -13.12 17.99 2.13
CA THR A 253 -14.57 17.67 2.15
C THR A 253 -14.90 16.36 2.86
N PHE A 254 -13.89 15.52 3.14
CA PHE A 254 -14.07 14.21 3.76
C PHE A 254 -13.69 14.21 5.25
N PRO A 255 -14.37 13.44 6.10
CA PRO A 255 -14.04 13.34 7.52
C PRO A 255 -12.62 12.79 7.75
N ILE A 256 -12.06 13.10 8.93
CA ILE A 256 -10.80 12.53 9.42
C ILE A 256 -11.16 11.60 10.59
N PRO A 257 -11.05 10.27 10.42
CA PRO A 257 -11.24 9.32 11.51
C PRO A 257 -10.19 9.51 12.60
N GLY A 258 -10.63 9.58 13.86
CA GLY A 258 -9.75 9.81 15.01
C GLY A 258 -10.39 10.76 16.01
N ILE A 259 -9.60 11.13 17.02
CA ILE A 259 -9.89 12.21 17.97
C ILE A 259 -9.05 13.41 17.57
#